data_AF-A0A525CTW8-F1
#
_entry.id   AF-A0A525CTW8-F1
#
_cell.length_a   1.000
_cell.length_b   1.000
_cell.length_c   1.000
_cell.angle_alpha   90.00
_cell.angle_beta   90.00
_cell.angle_gamma   90.00
#
_symmetry.space_group_name_H-M   'P 1'
#
loop_
_entity.id
_entity.type
_entity.pdbx_description
1 polymer ?
#
loop_
_entity_poly.entity_id
_entity_poly.type
_entity_poly.pdbx_seq_one_letter_code
_entity_poly.pdbx_strand_id
1 'polypeptide(L)'
;MYTLNINGEDREIDAEPGELLVWVIHEKVGLTKTRFGCGIQMCGSCKVLIDGEISYTCDKKVKDMEGKKITTREALPDDHPLVTGKIEDAAATEN
;
A
#
# COMPACT_ATOMS: atom_id res chain seq x y z
N MET A 1 13.90 -8.69 9.29
CA MET A 1 12.56 -8.87 9.88
C MET A 1 12.02 -7.50 10.26
N TYR A 2 10.82 -7.19 9.79
CA TYR A 2 10.10 -5.93 9.97
C TYR A 2 8.73 -6.20 10.59
N THR A 3 8.25 -5.34 11.49
CA THR A 3 6.87 -5.42 11.99
C THR A 3 6.02 -4.37 11.31
N LEU A 4 5.07 -4.79 10.47
CA LEU A 4 4.18 -3.89 9.75
C LEU A 4 2.74 -4.05 10.23
N ASN A 5 2.07 -2.92 10.48
CA ASN A 5 0.64 -2.92 10.75
C ASN A 5 -0.12 -2.90 9.42
N ILE A 6 -0.75 -4.02 9.06
CA ILE A 6 -1.50 -4.19 7.81
C ILE A 6 -2.93 -4.57 8.15
N ASN A 7 -3.89 -3.74 7.74
CA ASN A 7 -5.31 -3.89 8.02
C ASN A 7 -5.64 -3.99 9.52
N GLY A 8 -4.87 -3.28 10.35
CA GLY A 8 -5.03 -3.27 11.81
C GLY A 8 -4.33 -4.43 12.53
N GLU A 9 -3.67 -5.33 11.81
CA GLU A 9 -2.92 -6.46 12.37
C GLU A 9 -1.42 -6.24 12.22
N ASP A 10 -0.68 -6.38 13.33
CA ASP A 10 0.78 -6.36 13.29
C ASP A 10 1.30 -7.70 12.75
N ARG A 11 2.08 -7.64 11.67
CA ARG A 11 2.64 -8.80 10.99
C ARG A 11 4.15 -8.71 10.98
N GLU A 12 4.79 -9.76 11.45
CA GLU A 12 6.23 -9.92 11.30
C GLU A 12 6.54 -10.46 9.89
N ILE A 13 7.36 -9.73 9.16
CA ILE A 13 7.65 -10.00 7.76
C ILE A 13 9.17 -10.07 7.59
N ASP A 14 9.62 -11.16 6.98
CA ASP A 14 11.00 -11.29 6.55
C ASP A 14 11.18 -10.68 5.15
N ALA A 15 11.77 -9.49 5.07
CA ALA A 15 11.94 -8.73 3.84
C ALA A 15 13.26 -7.96 3.86
N GLU A 16 13.80 -7.71 2.67
CA GLU A 16 15.00 -6.88 2.51
C GLU A 16 14.62 -5.39 2.66
N PRO A 17 15.54 -4.54 3.19
CA PRO A 17 15.25 -3.12 3.44
C PRO A 17 14.85 -2.35 2.17
N GLY A 18 15.34 -2.78 1.01
CA GLY A 18 15.03 -2.17 -0.29
C GLY A 18 13.82 -2.76 -1.00
N GLU A 19 13.21 -3.80 -0.44
CA GLU A 19 12.06 -4.46 -1.04
C GLU A 19 10.86 -3.52 -1.09
N LEU A 20 10.11 -3.54 -2.20
CA LEU A 20 8.96 -2.65 -2.37
C LEU A 20 7.77 -3.19 -1.59
N LEU A 21 7.00 -2.27 -0.99
CA LEU A 21 5.84 -2.60 -0.18
C LEU A 21 4.80 -3.42 -0.96
N VAL A 22 4.63 -3.14 -2.26
CA VAL A 22 3.71 -3.90 -3.11
C VAL A 22 4.05 -5.39 -3.20
N TRP A 23 5.35 -5.74 -3.24
CA TRP A 23 5.80 -7.13 -3.28
C TRP A 23 5.60 -7.80 -1.93
N VAL A 24 5.90 -7.11 -0.85
CA VAL A 24 5.64 -7.62 0.50
C VAL A 24 4.15 -7.92 0.73
N ILE A 25 3.27 -6.98 0.38
CA ILE A 25 1.82 -7.16 0.53
C ILE A 25 1.34 -8.35 -0.31
N HIS A 26 1.80 -8.47 -1.56
CA HIS A 26 1.31 -9.50 -2.46
C HIS A 26 1.90 -10.89 -2.18
N GLU A 27 3.22 -10.99 -2.02
CA GLU A 27 3.94 -12.27 -1.98
C GLU A 27 4.15 -12.80 -0.56
N LYS A 28 4.40 -11.92 0.41
CA LYS A 28 4.69 -12.35 1.79
C LYS A 28 3.44 -12.35 2.66
N VAL A 29 2.57 -11.35 2.48
CA VAL A 29 1.33 -11.21 3.25
C VAL A 29 0.15 -11.94 2.57
N GLY A 30 0.21 -12.10 1.25
CA GLY A 30 -0.82 -12.82 0.47
C GLY A 30 -2.05 -12.00 0.11
N LEU A 31 -1.98 -10.67 0.22
CA LEU A 31 -3.08 -9.75 -0.10
C LEU A 31 -2.95 -9.29 -1.57
N THR A 32 -3.76 -9.89 -2.45
CA THR A 32 -3.57 -9.84 -3.91
C THR A 32 -4.44 -8.84 -4.66
N LYS A 33 -5.35 -8.11 -3.99
CA LYS A 33 -6.14 -7.02 -4.60
C LYS A 33 -5.27 -5.79 -4.87
N THR A 34 -4.19 -5.60 -4.10
CA THR A 34 -3.16 -4.58 -4.34
C THR A 34 -2.10 -5.16 -5.28
N ARG A 35 -1.90 -4.58 -6.48
CA ARG A 35 -1.11 -5.21 -7.54
C ARG A 35 -0.03 -4.31 -8.11
N PHE A 36 1.11 -4.90 -8.44
CA PHE A 36 2.12 -4.25 -9.27
C PHE A 36 1.60 -4.15 -10.71
N GLY A 37 1.51 -2.93 -11.24
CA GLY A 37 1.06 -2.65 -12.60
C GLY A 37 2.14 -1.96 -13.42
N CYS A 38 2.23 -0.62 -13.30
CA CYS A 38 3.17 0.18 -14.08
C CYS A 38 4.51 0.48 -13.37
N GLY A 39 4.57 0.40 -12.03
CA GLY A 39 5.77 0.76 -11.26
C GLY A 39 6.10 2.27 -11.21
N ILE A 40 5.36 3.10 -11.93
CA ILE A 40 5.62 4.54 -12.12
C ILE A 40 4.43 5.43 -11.74
N GLN A 41 3.60 4.95 -10.80
CA GLN A 41 2.49 5.71 -10.21
C GLN A 41 1.37 6.17 -11.19
N MET A 42 1.30 5.62 -12.40
CA MET A 42 0.27 6.01 -13.38
C MET A 42 -1.00 5.15 -13.34
N CYS A 43 -0.89 3.85 -13.08
CA CYS A 43 -2.03 2.93 -13.21
C CYS A 43 -2.94 2.85 -11.97
N GLY A 44 -2.47 3.33 -10.81
CA GLY A 44 -3.23 3.28 -9.55
C GLY A 44 -3.48 1.88 -8.94
N SER A 45 -3.04 0.79 -9.58
CA SER A 45 -3.33 -0.59 -9.11
C SER A 45 -2.66 -0.95 -7.78
N CYS A 46 -1.61 -0.22 -7.41
CA CYS A 46 -0.82 -0.43 -6.19
C CYS A 46 -1.22 0.53 -5.07
N LYS A 47 -2.30 1.32 -5.23
CA LYS A 47 -2.73 2.29 -4.21
C LYS A 47 -3.26 1.57 -2.97
N VAL A 48 -2.80 2.01 -1.80
CA VAL A 48 -3.29 1.65 -0.46
C VAL A 48 -3.51 2.94 0.33
N LEU A 49 -4.08 2.84 1.53
CA LEU A 49 -3.98 3.92 2.52
C LEU A 49 -2.77 3.69 3.41
N ILE A 50 -1.95 4.71 3.59
CA ILE A 50 -0.90 4.75 4.60
C ILE A 50 -1.24 5.89 5.54
N ASP A 51 -1.49 5.57 6.81
CA ASP A 51 -1.95 6.52 7.83
C ASP A 51 -3.21 7.31 7.42
N GLY A 52 -4.06 6.68 6.59
CA GLY A 52 -5.31 7.26 6.07
C GLY A 52 -5.17 7.98 4.73
N GLU A 53 -3.96 8.22 4.25
CA GLU A 53 -3.72 8.92 2.98
C GLU A 53 -3.44 7.94 1.83
N ILE A 54 -3.96 8.25 0.64
CA ILE A 54 -3.69 7.45 -0.56
C ILE A 54 -2.21 7.51 -0.90
N SER A 55 -1.60 6.33 -1.00
CA SER A 55 -0.19 6.18 -1.35
C SER A 55 0.01 5.06 -2.35
N TYR A 56 0.93 5.26 -3.29
CA TYR A 56 1.39 4.22 -4.21
C TYR A 56 2.36 3.30 -3.48
N THR A 57 2.15 1.98 -3.49
CA THR A 57 3.08 1.05 -2.84
C THR A 57 4.25 0.64 -3.74
N CYS A 58 4.20 0.97 -5.03
CA CYS A 58 5.22 0.59 -6.00
C CYS A 58 6.51 1.43 -5.92
N ASP A 59 6.56 2.48 -5.10
CA ASP A 59 7.75 3.29 -4.82
C ASP A 59 8.17 3.28 -3.33
N LYS A 60 7.37 2.68 -2.45
CA LYS A 60 7.66 2.62 -1.01
C LYS A 60 8.49 1.41 -0.68
N LYS A 61 9.55 1.60 0.11
CA LYS A 61 10.41 0.53 0.61
C LYS A 61 9.91 0.09 1.97
N VAL A 62 10.00 -1.21 2.25
CA VAL A 62 9.56 -1.82 3.51
C VAL A 62 10.17 -1.16 4.73
N LYS A 63 11.48 -0.84 4.67
CA LYS A 63 12.19 -0.20 5.77
C LYS A 63 11.58 1.13 6.23
N ASP A 64 10.86 1.82 5.34
CA ASP A 64 10.28 3.14 5.63
C ASP A 64 8.83 3.02 6.15
N MET A 65 8.30 1.80 6.26
CA MET A 65 6.90 1.51 6.59
C MET A 65 6.66 1.07 8.04
N GLU A 66 7.71 0.80 8.82
CA GLU A 66 7.54 0.50 10.24
C GLU A 66 6.87 1.66 10.98
N GLY A 67 5.96 1.32 11.89
CA GLY A 67 5.19 2.30 12.66
C GLY A 67 4.04 2.96 11.91
N LYS A 68 3.87 2.71 10.60
CA LYS A 68 2.75 3.22 9.81
C LYS A 68 1.58 2.23 9.78
N LYS A 69 0.37 2.75 9.61
CA LYS A 69 -0.85 1.95 9.42
C LYS A 69 -1.14 1.78 7.94
N ILE A 70 -1.00 0.56 7.44
CA ILE A 70 -1.27 0.25 6.03
C ILE A 70 -2.66 -0.37 5.93
N THR A 71 -3.55 0.24 5.16
CA THR A 71 -4.88 -0.33 4.86
C THR A 71 -4.98 -0.63 3.37
N THR A 72 -5.09 -1.92 3.05
CA THR A 72 -5.18 -2.41 1.67
C THR A 72 -6.64 -2.49 1.22
N ARG A 73 -6.84 -2.77 -0.08
CA ARG A 73 -8.17 -2.92 -0.70
C ARG A 73 -9.00 -4.06 -0.11
N GLU A 74 -8.35 -5.03 0.54
CA GLU A 74 -9.00 -6.17 1.18
C GLU A 74 -9.78 -5.78 2.43
N ALA A 75 -9.38 -4.71 3.13
CA ALA A 75 -10.03 -4.26 4.36
C ALA A 75 -11.06 -3.14 4.14
N LEU A 76 -11.26 -2.72 2.89
CA LEU A 76 -12.15 -1.62 2.54
C LEU A 76 -13.46 -2.15 1.93
N PRO A 77 -14.58 -1.47 2.17
CA PRO A 77 -15.84 -1.81 1.51
C PRO A 77 -15.76 -1.52 0.00
N ASP A 78 -16.58 -2.22 -0.78
CA ASP A 78 -16.54 -2.14 -2.24
C ASP A 78 -16.89 -0.75 -2.80
N ASP A 79 -17.61 0.06 -2.04
CA ASP A 79 -17.99 1.44 -2.38
C ASP A 79 -16.94 2.48 -1.94
N HIS A 80 -15.86 2.07 -1.27
CA HIS A 80 -14.80 2.98 -0.85
C HIS A 80 -14.15 3.67 -2.07
N PRO A 81 -13.84 4.98 -2.02
CA PRO A 81 -13.20 5.71 -3.12
C PRO A 81 -11.96 5.02 -3.71
N LEU A 82 -11.08 4.49 -2.85
CA LEU A 82 -9.90 3.72 -3.26
C LEU A 82 -10.23 2.45 -4.07
N VAL A 83 -11.33 1.78 -3.74
CA VAL A 83 -11.75 0.52 -4.38
C VAL A 83 -12.45 0.81 -5.69
N THR A 84 -13.36 1.80 -5.69
CA THR A 84 -14.10 2.23 -6.88
C THR A 84 -13.24 2.97 -7.91
N GLY A 85 -12.04 3.44 -7.52
CA GLY A 85 -11.19 4.26 -8.37
C GLY A 85 -11.66 5.71 -8.48
N LYS A 86 -12.69 6.10 -7.72
CA LYS A 86 -13.16 7.49 -7.58
C LYS A 86 -12.29 8.23 -6.56
N ILE A 87 -11.00 8.23 -6.83
CA ILE A 87 -9.99 8.79 -5.95
C ILE A 87 -9.78 10.23 -6.40
N GLU A 88 -10.04 11.18 -5.51
CA GLU A 88 -9.50 12.52 -5.68
C GLU A 88 -8.02 12.40 -5.35
N ASP A 89 -7.18 12.31 -6.39
CA ASP A 89 -5.74 12.30 -6.19
C ASP A 89 -5.36 13.60 -5.50
N ALA A 90 -4.97 13.51 -4.23
CA ALA A 90 -4.44 14.65 -3.45
C ALA A 90 -3.11 15.19 -4.03
N ALA A 91 -2.64 14.63 -5.14
CA ALA A 91 -1.53 15.15 -5.95
C ALA A 91 -1.98 16.38 -6.77
N ALA A 92 -2.39 17.45 -6.08
CA ALA A 92 -2.52 18.79 -6.65
C ALA A 92 -2.28 19.92 -5.62
N THR A 93 -1.51 19.65 -4.55
CA THR A 93 -0.76 20.70 -3.86
C THR A 93 0.71 20.50 -4.15
N GLU A 94 1.07 20.78 -5.40
CA GLU A 94 2.42 21.16 -5.78
C GLU A 94 2.70 22.53 -5.14
N ASN A 95 3.80 22.63 -4.40
CA ASN A 95 4.43 23.89 -4.04
C ASN A 95 5.48 24.24 -5.09
#